data_AF-A0A662U6D5-F1
#
_entry.id   AF-A0A662U6D5-F1
#
_cell.length_a   1.000
_cell.length_b   1.000
_cell.length_c   1.000
_cell.angle_alpha   90.00
_cell.angle_beta   90.00
_cell.angle_gamma   90.00
#
_symmetry.space_group_name_H-M   'P 1'
#
loop_
_entity.id
_entity.type
_entity.pdbx_description
1 polymer ?
#
loop_
_entity_poly.entity_id
_entity_poly.type
_entity_poly.pdbx_seq_one_letter_code
_entity_poly.pdbx_strand_id
1 'polypeptide(L)'
;MSEIDPLFLKYINTQRVRMLKYIMLGINDIDDLSHLMLTGKNVIKRHAKLLETIGLLSIRCNTLELNKTPRSLALLYCIGVIDEKDFLKMTYEYILSIIEKRCRRVDTENISIYFSGDGGLLIEIEGKLDENMRSKIAENILKELNFTYVHFKQG
;
A
#
# COMPACT_ATOMS: atom_id res chain seq x y z
N MET A 1 17.99 5.10 -4.69
CA MET A 1 16.81 4.40 -4.14
C MET A 1 16.80 4.67 -2.66
N SER A 2 15.69 5.15 -2.08
CA SER A 2 15.65 5.42 -0.63
C SER A 2 15.16 4.17 0.09
N GLU A 3 16.09 3.50 0.78
CA GLU A 3 15.78 2.73 1.97
C GLU A 3 14.81 3.55 2.85
N ILE A 4 13.94 2.87 3.57
CA ILE A 4 13.08 3.54 4.54
C ILE A 4 14.01 4.17 5.59
N ASP A 5 14.29 5.46 5.44
CA ASP A 5 15.14 6.23 6.37
C ASP A 5 14.56 6.11 7.78
N PRO A 6 15.20 5.38 8.72
CA PRO A 6 14.66 5.15 10.06
C PRO A 6 14.34 6.44 10.81
N LEU A 7 14.93 7.58 10.40
CA LEU A 7 14.58 8.89 10.91
C LEU A 7 13.10 9.25 10.71
N PHE A 8 12.36 8.58 9.82
CA PHE A 8 10.91 8.79 9.69
C PHE A 8 10.17 8.48 11.00
N LEU A 9 10.65 7.51 11.80
CA LEU A 9 10.03 7.10 13.06
C LEU A 9 9.97 8.24 14.07
N LYS A 10 10.90 9.22 14.00
CA LYS A 10 10.87 10.41 14.87
C LYS A 10 9.62 11.27 14.64
N TYR A 11 8.99 11.14 13.48
CA TYR A 11 7.74 11.84 13.16
C TYR A 11 6.50 11.01 13.50
N ILE A 12 6.64 9.76 13.92
CA ILE A 12 5.52 8.91 14.32
C ILE A 12 5.39 8.93 15.85
N ASN A 13 4.21 9.27 16.33
CA ASN A 13 3.86 9.19 17.75
C ASN A 13 2.51 8.49 17.91
N THR A 14 2.14 8.20 19.16
CA THR A 14 0.89 7.50 19.50
C THR A 14 -0.36 8.16 18.93
N GLN A 15 -0.42 9.50 18.92
CA GLN A 15 -1.56 10.23 18.35
C GLN A 15 -1.66 10.06 16.82
N ARG A 16 -0.53 10.12 16.10
CA ARG A 16 -0.50 9.92 14.65
C ARG A 16 -0.83 8.47 14.28
N VAL A 17 -0.33 7.50 15.04
CA VAL A 17 -0.70 6.08 14.87
C VAL A 17 -2.20 5.90 15.07
N ARG A 18 -2.76 6.49 16.13
CA ARG A 18 -4.21 6.43 16.39
C ARG A 18 -5.02 7.07 15.26
N MET A 19 -4.58 8.21 14.74
CA MET A 19 -5.22 8.87 13.58
C MET A 19 -5.19 7.96 12.34
N LEU A 20 -4.04 7.36 12.01
CA LEU A 20 -3.92 6.43 10.90
C LEU A 20 -4.81 5.19 11.06
N LYS A 21 -4.97 4.68 12.29
CA LYS A 21 -5.92 3.58 12.59
C LYS A 21 -7.36 3.97 12.31
N TYR A 22 -7.79 5.18 12.67
CA TYR A 22 -9.14 5.65 12.34
C TYR A 22 -9.35 5.78 10.83
N ILE A 23 -8.35 6.31 10.10
CA ILE A 23 -8.40 6.42 8.64
C ILE A 23 -8.46 5.02 7.99
N MET A 24 -7.71 4.03 8.51
CA MET A 24 -7.83 2.63 8.05
C MET A 24 -9.23 2.04 8.25
N LEU A 25 -9.96 2.49 9.27
CA LEU A 25 -11.36 2.12 9.53
C LEU A 25 -12.36 2.92 8.68
N GLY A 26 -11.89 3.80 7.78
CA GLY A 26 -12.71 4.60 6.88
C GLY A 26 -13.09 5.99 7.42
N ILE A 27 -12.58 6.38 8.59
CA ILE A 27 -12.82 7.72 9.16
C ILE A 27 -11.79 8.68 8.57
N ASN A 28 -12.18 9.31 7.47
CA ASN A 28 -11.28 10.08 6.62
C ASN A 28 -11.52 11.58 6.71
N ASP A 29 -12.64 12.03 7.29
CA ASP A 29 -12.95 13.44 7.43
C ASP A 29 -12.23 14.05 8.65
N ILE A 30 -11.67 15.25 8.48
CA ILE A 30 -10.92 15.96 9.54
C ILE A 30 -11.81 16.31 10.74
N ASP A 31 -13.10 16.59 10.52
CA ASP A 31 -14.03 16.95 11.58
C ASP A 31 -14.39 15.73 12.42
N ASP A 32 -14.63 14.59 11.77
CA ASP A 32 -14.87 13.31 12.45
C ASP A 32 -13.65 12.88 13.27
N LEU A 33 -12.45 12.99 12.70
CA LEU A 33 -11.20 12.71 13.39
C LEU A 33 -11.01 13.65 14.59
N SER A 34 -11.33 14.93 14.44
CA SER A 34 -11.24 15.92 15.51
C SER A 34 -12.14 15.53 16.69
N HIS A 35 -13.38 15.12 16.40
CA HIS A 35 -14.33 14.66 17.41
C HIS A 35 -13.87 13.35 18.09
N LEU A 36 -13.53 12.32 17.33
CA LEU A 36 -13.20 10.99 17.87
C LEU A 36 -11.86 10.97 18.63
N MET A 37 -10.91 11.81 18.23
CA MET A 37 -9.62 11.95 18.90
C MET A 37 -9.65 12.99 20.04
N LEU A 38 -10.78 13.68 20.26
CA LEU A 38 -10.91 14.79 21.21
C LEU A 38 -9.78 15.82 21.05
N THR A 39 -9.47 16.14 19.79
CA THR A 39 -8.29 16.92 19.40
C THR A 39 -8.73 18.01 18.44
N GLY A 40 -8.32 19.27 18.65
CA GLY A 40 -8.76 20.38 17.81
C GLY A 40 -8.39 20.20 16.33
N LYS A 41 -9.28 20.62 15.41
CA LYS A 41 -9.11 20.48 13.95
C LYS A 41 -7.73 20.94 13.44
N ASN A 42 -7.18 22.02 14.00
CA ASN A 42 -5.86 22.53 13.62
C ASN A 42 -4.73 21.56 13.97
N VAL A 43 -4.86 20.81 15.06
CA VAL A 43 -3.89 19.78 15.47
C VAL A 43 -4.00 18.57 14.54
N ILE A 44 -5.22 18.12 14.20
CA ILE A 44 -5.44 17.08 13.18
C ILE A 44 -4.79 17.47 11.85
N LYS A 45 -5.03 18.70 11.37
CA LYS A 45 -4.40 19.22 10.14
C LYS A 45 -2.87 19.23 10.21
N ARG A 46 -2.28 19.56 11.36
CA ARG A 46 -0.82 19.50 11.56
C ARG A 46 -0.30 18.06 11.52
N HIS A 47 -0.99 17.13 12.16
CA HIS A 47 -0.63 15.71 12.08
C HIS A 47 -0.74 15.19 10.65
N ALA A 48 -1.82 15.52 9.95
CA ALA A 48 -2.01 15.15 8.55
C ALA A 48 -0.86 15.67 7.68
N LYS A 49 -0.52 16.97 7.74
CA LYS A 49 0.58 17.55 6.95
C LYS A 49 1.93 16.85 7.18
N LEU A 50 2.23 16.47 8.42
CA LEU A 50 3.45 15.73 8.74
C LEU A 50 3.45 14.33 8.12
N LEU A 51 2.32 13.63 8.19
CA LEU A 51 2.16 12.31 7.59
C LEU A 51 2.14 12.35 6.06
N GLU A 52 1.63 13.43 5.46
CA GLU A 52 1.71 13.71 4.03
C GLU A 52 3.16 13.93 3.58
N THR A 53 3.95 14.67 4.37
CA THR A 53 5.37 14.92 4.08
C THR A 53 6.19 13.63 4.01
N ILE A 54 5.84 12.62 4.80
CA ILE A 54 6.50 11.29 4.77
C ILE A 54 5.82 10.31 3.81
N GLY A 55 4.81 10.74 3.07
CA GLY A 55 4.15 9.95 2.02
C GLY A 55 3.16 8.90 2.53
N LEU A 56 2.67 9.00 3.77
CA LEU A 56 1.66 8.05 4.31
C LEU A 56 0.23 8.42 3.94
N LEU A 57 -0.04 9.69 3.69
CA LEU A 57 -1.37 10.15 3.33
C LEU A 57 -1.34 11.30 2.32
N SER A 58 -2.49 11.55 1.70
CA SER A 58 -2.76 12.69 0.84
C SER A 58 -3.91 13.49 1.43
N ILE A 59 -3.81 14.81 1.43
CA ILE A 59 -4.86 15.70 1.92
C ILE A 59 -5.68 16.24 0.74
N ARG A 60 -6.98 15.97 0.72
CA ARG A 60 -7.93 16.52 -0.27
C ARG A 60 -9.01 17.32 0.44
N CYS A 61 -8.85 18.64 0.46
CA CYS A 61 -9.76 19.56 1.16
C CYS A 61 -9.92 19.20 2.65
N ASN A 62 -11.03 18.55 3.03
CA ASN A 62 -11.33 18.11 4.39
C ASN A 62 -11.17 16.60 4.61
N THR A 63 -10.78 15.86 3.57
CA THR A 63 -10.67 14.41 3.57
C THR A 63 -9.21 13.98 3.49
N LEU A 64 -8.86 12.94 4.25
CA LEU A 64 -7.54 12.33 4.29
C LEU A 64 -7.61 10.96 3.62
N GLU A 65 -6.71 10.69 2.69
CA GLU A 65 -6.60 9.40 2.00
C GLU A 65 -5.26 8.75 2.34
N LEU A 66 -5.26 7.47 2.69
CA LEU A 66 -4.00 6.73 2.86
C LEU A 66 -3.36 6.45 1.51
N ASN A 67 -2.06 6.69 1.44
CA ASN A 67 -1.28 6.25 0.30
C ASN A 67 -1.04 4.75 0.44
N LYS A 68 -1.54 3.96 -0.51
CA LYS A 68 -1.41 2.49 -0.52
C LYS A 68 -0.25 2.00 -1.39
N THR A 69 0.84 2.77 -1.46
CA THR A 69 2.05 2.31 -2.13
C THR A 69 2.74 1.23 -1.29
N PRO A 70 3.55 0.32 -1.87
CA PRO A 70 4.20 -0.74 -1.11
C PRO A 70 5.07 -0.23 0.04
N ARG A 71 5.77 0.88 -0.20
CA ARG A 71 6.53 1.59 0.83
C ARG A 71 5.62 2.03 1.98
N SER A 72 4.49 2.67 1.66
CA SER A 72 3.53 3.12 2.67
C SER A 72 2.91 1.95 3.43
N LEU A 73 2.60 0.84 2.77
CA LEU A 73 2.09 -0.39 3.42
C LEU A 73 3.12 -0.96 4.40
N ALA A 74 4.39 -1.07 4.00
CA ALA A 74 5.46 -1.53 4.88
C ALA A 74 5.60 -0.61 6.10
N LEU A 75 5.54 0.71 5.89
CA LEU A 75 5.55 1.68 6.99
C LEU A 75 4.37 1.50 7.95
N LEU A 76 3.16 1.36 7.44
CA LEU A 76 1.94 1.16 8.24
C LEU A 76 2.02 -0.13 9.07
N TYR A 77 2.60 -1.19 8.51
CA TYR A 77 2.85 -2.44 9.21
C TYR A 77 3.90 -2.26 10.32
N CYS A 78 5.04 -1.62 10.02
CA CYS A 78 6.09 -1.36 11.01
C CYS A 78 5.62 -0.56 12.22
N ILE A 79 4.68 0.37 12.04
CA ILE A 79 4.13 1.19 13.12
C ILE A 79 2.87 0.60 13.77
N GLY A 80 2.48 -0.62 13.38
CA GLY A 80 1.36 -1.36 13.94
C GLY A 80 -0.02 -0.74 13.67
N VAL A 81 -0.17 -0.04 12.54
CA VAL A 81 -1.48 0.43 12.05
C VAL A 81 -2.25 -0.69 11.36
N ILE A 82 -1.55 -1.52 10.59
CA ILE A 82 -2.08 -2.72 9.94
C ILE A 82 -1.36 -3.96 10.47
N ASP A 83 -2.02 -5.11 10.43
CA ASP A 83 -1.41 -6.40 10.76
C ASP A 83 -0.81 -7.08 9.52
N GLU A 84 -0.23 -8.26 9.72
CA GLU A 84 0.39 -9.04 8.63
C GLU A 84 -0.63 -9.44 7.56
N LYS A 85 -1.85 -9.81 7.97
CA LYS A 85 -2.91 -10.23 7.06
C LYS A 85 -3.33 -9.06 6.17
N ASP A 86 -3.53 -7.89 6.75
CA ASP A 86 -3.85 -6.66 6.03
C ASP A 86 -2.71 -6.24 5.11
N PHE A 87 -1.46 -6.32 5.56
CA PHE A 87 -0.29 -6.01 4.75
C PHE A 87 -0.21 -6.89 3.49
N LEU A 88 -0.35 -8.21 3.64
CA LEU A 88 -0.33 -9.16 2.52
C LEU A 88 -1.51 -8.91 1.57
N LYS A 89 -2.72 -8.71 2.11
CA LYS A 89 -3.91 -8.41 1.31
C LYS A 89 -3.75 -7.14 0.49
N MET A 90 -3.30 -6.04 1.10
CA MET A 90 -3.14 -4.77 0.40
C MET A 90 -1.99 -4.80 -0.61
N THR A 91 -0.93 -5.57 -0.34
CA THR A 91 0.17 -5.80 -1.30
C THR A 91 -0.32 -6.62 -2.49
N TYR A 92 -1.15 -7.63 -2.24
CA TYR A 92 -1.82 -8.41 -3.30
C TYR A 92 -2.69 -7.51 -4.19
N GLU A 93 -3.55 -6.67 -3.60
CA GLU A 93 -4.37 -5.70 -4.33
C GLU A 93 -3.52 -4.73 -5.17
N TYR A 94 -2.37 -4.30 -4.63
CA TYR A 94 -1.43 -3.44 -5.38
C TYR A 94 -0.87 -4.16 -6.62
N ILE A 95 -0.42 -5.40 -6.48
CA ILE A 95 0.10 -6.21 -7.59
C ILE A 95 -0.99 -6.43 -8.65
N LEU A 96 -2.21 -6.78 -8.24
CA LEU A 96 -3.34 -6.89 -9.16
C LEU A 96 -3.56 -5.61 -9.95
N SER A 97 -3.48 -4.44 -9.30
CA SER A 97 -3.64 -3.16 -9.98
C SER A 97 -2.54 -2.90 -11.04
N ILE A 98 -1.32 -3.41 -10.84
CA ILE A 98 -0.25 -3.36 -11.86
C ILE A 98 -0.64 -4.24 -13.05
N ILE A 99 -1.13 -5.46 -12.78
CA ILE A 99 -1.52 -6.41 -13.83
C ILE A 99 -2.68 -5.84 -14.65
N GLU A 100 -3.77 -5.38 -14.01
CA GLU A 100 -4.94 -4.80 -14.68
C GLU A 100 -4.58 -3.61 -15.58
N LYS A 101 -3.70 -2.72 -15.11
CA LYS A 101 -3.22 -1.56 -15.90
C LYS A 101 -2.52 -2.00 -17.19
N ARG A 102 -1.87 -3.16 -17.20
CA ARG A 102 -1.15 -3.71 -18.36
C ARG A 102 -2.00 -4.67 -19.18
N CYS A 103 -2.96 -5.34 -18.57
CA CYS A 103 -3.82 -6.31 -19.23
C CYS A 103 -5.28 -6.17 -18.75
N ARG A 104 -6.03 -5.25 -19.38
CA ARG A 104 -7.47 -5.03 -19.09
C ARG A 104 -8.38 -6.20 -19.45
N ARG A 105 -7.84 -7.28 -20.03
CA ARG A 105 -8.58 -8.46 -20.49
C ARG A 105 -8.48 -9.64 -19.52
N VAL A 106 -7.65 -9.54 -18.49
CA VAL A 106 -7.53 -10.57 -17.48
C VAL A 106 -8.46 -10.19 -16.35
N ASP A 107 -9.49 -11.01 -16.14
CA ASP A 107 -10.34 -10.90 -14.97
C ASP A 107 -9.49 -11.25 -13.74
N THR A 108 -9.54 -10.40 -12.70
CA THR A 108 -8.72 -10.57 -11.49
C THR A 108 -9.02 -11.84 -10.72
N GLU A 109 -10.21 -12.41 -10.92
CA GLU A 109 -10.62 -13.71 -10.38
C GLU A 109 -9.79 -14.87 -10.93
N ASN A 110 -9.18 -14.70 -12.11
CA ASN A 110 -8.35 -15.71 -12.78
C ASN A 110 -6.87 -15.59 -12.42
N ILE A 111 -6.50 -14.70 -11.49
CA ILE A 111 -5.12 -14.46 -11.07
C ILE A 111 -4.95 -14.97 -9.65
N SER A 112 -4.02 -15.90 -9.46
CA SER A 112 -3.55 -16.30 -8.14
C SER A 112 -2.10 -15.83 -7.95
N ILE A 113 -1.82 -15.22 -6.80
CA ILE A 113 -0.49 -14.68 -6.47
C ILE A 113 0.00 -15.35 -5.19
N TYR A 114 1.21 -15.90 -5.24
CA TYR A 114 1.85 -16.56 -4.10
C TYR A 114 3.18 -15.88 -3.78
N PHE A 115 3.36 -15.52 -2.51
CA PHE A 115 4.60 -14.96 -2.00
C PHE A 115 5.53 -16.11 -1.58
N SER A 116 6.73 -16.16 -2.15
CA SER A 116 7.74 -17.16 -1.81
C SER A 116 8.62 -16.66 -0.66
N GLY A 117 9.01 -17.56 0.24
CA GLY A 117 9.82 -17.23 1.42
C GLY A 117 11.25 -16.77 1.11
N ASP A 118 11.73 -16.99 -0.12
CA ASP A 118 13.02 -16.52 -0.63
C ASP A 118 12.94 -15.13 -1.31
N GLY A 119 11.81 -14.44 -1.17
CA GLY A 119 11.58 -13.13 -1.78
C GLY A 119 11.18 -13.19 -3.25
N GLY A 120 10.76 -14.37 -3.75
CA GLY A 120 10.14 -14.53 -5.06
C GLY A 120 8.63 -14.26 -5.05
N LEU A 121 8.08 -13.98 -6.23
CA LEU A 121 6.65 -13.89 -6.48
C LEU A 121 6.24 -14.88 -7.57
N LEU A 122 5.28 -15.76 -7.28
CA LEU A 122 4.66 -16.64 -8.27
C LEU A 122 3.29 -16.08 -8.64
N ILE A 123 3.05 -15.88 -9.94
CA ILE A 123 1.78 -15.44 -10.49
C ILE A 123 1.24 -16.55 -11.39
N GLU A 124 0.08 -17.08 -11.02
CA GLU A 124 -0.70 -18.02 -11.82
C GLU A 124 -1.85 -17.26 -12.48
N ILE A 125 -1.99 -17.40 -13.79
CA ILE A 125 -3.06 -16.77 -14.56
C ILE A 125 -3.74 -17.86 -15.38
N GLU A 126 -5.06 -17.99 -15.24
CA GLU A 126 -5.84 -18.87 -16.13
C GLU A 126 -5.90 -18.25 -17.53
N GLY A 127 -5.38 -18.99 -18.52
CA GLY A 127 -5.34 -18.57 -19.92
C GLY A 127 -3.98 -18.07 -20.41
N LYS A 128 -3.91 -17.76 -21.71
CA LYS A 128 -2.65 -17.35 -22.36
C LYS A 128 -2.42 -15.84 -22.22
N LEU A 129 -1.41 -15.48 -21.44
CA LEU A 129 -0.82 -14.15 -21.46
C LEU A 129 0.34 -14.10 -22.47
N ASP A 130 0.31 -13.10 -23.35
CA ASP A 130 1.40 -12.81 -24.29
C ASP A 130 2.74 -12.61 -23.55
N GLU A 131 3.84 -13.06 -24.15
CA GLU A 131 5.16 -13.03 -23.53
C GLU A 131 5.66 -11.60 -23.28
N ASN A 132 5.45 -10.69 -24.23
CA ASN A 132 5.82 -9.27 -24.05
C ASN A 132 5.00 -8.61 -22.93
N MET A 133 3.72 -8.99 -22.77
CA MET A 133 2.91 -8.55 -21.63
C MET A 133 3.46 -9.08 -20.30
N ARG A 134 3.81 -10.38 -20.23
CA ARG A 134 4.40 -10.98 -19.03
C ARG A 134 5.69 -10.26 -18.63
N SER A 135 6.59 -10.04 -19.58
CA SER A 135 7.85 -9.32 -19.33
C SER A 135 7.60 -7.91 -18.79
N LYS A 136 6.66 -7.16 -19.37
CA LYS A 136 6.31 -5.81 -18.91
C LYS A 136 5.69 -5.80 -17.51
N ILE A 137 4.84 -6.78 -17.19
CA ILE A 137 4.27 -6.91 -15.85
C ILE A 137 5.38 -7.24 -14.84
N ALA A 138 6.21 -8.25 -15.14
CA ALA A 138 7.35 -8.63 -14.32
C ALA A 138 8.26 -7.43 -14.04
N GLU A 139 8.60 -6.67 -15.09
CA GLU A 139 9.48 -5.51 -14.99
C GLU A 139 8.90 -4.43 -14.07
N ASN A 140 7.61 -4.11 -14.17
CA ASN A 140 6.99 -3.12 -13.28
C ASN A 140 6.95 -3.62 -11.83
N ILE A 141 6.58 -4.89 -11.62
CA ILE A 141 6.55 -5.49 -10.27
C ILE A 141 7.95 -5.43 -9.66
N LEU A 142 8.97 -5.89 -10.37
CA LEU A 142 10.36 -5.87 -9.89
C LEU A 142 10.84 -4.45 -9.59
N LYS A 143 10.51 -3.48 -10.44
CA LYS A 143 10.87 -2.06 -10.24
C LYS A 143 10.16 -1.40 -9.05
N GLU A 144 8.89 -1.72 -8.82
CA GLU A 144 8.08 -1.05 -7.80
C GLU A 144 8.15 -1.73 -6.43
N LEU A 145 8.31 -3.05 -6.40
CA LEU A 145 8.20 -3.88 -5.20
C LEU A 145 9.53 -4.52 -4.76
N ASN A 146 10.58 -4.48 -5.60
CA ASN A 146 11.90 -5.05 -5.33
C ASN A 146 11.89 -6.55 -4.94
N PHE A 147 10.98 -7.35 -5.50
CA PHE A 147 11.08 -8.80 -5.40
C PHE A 147 12.36 -9.32 -6.07
N THR A 148 12.88 -10.46 -5.62
CA THR A 148 14.09 -11.08 -6.20
C THR A 148 13.81 -11.57 -7.63
N TYR A 149 12.64 -12.15 -7.85
CA TYR A 149 12.19 -12.63 -9.16
C TYR A 149 10.66 -12.72 -9.21
N VAL A 150 10.11 -12.72 -10.42
CA VAL A 150 8.69 -12.97 -10.69
C VAL A 150 8.60 -14.16 -11.64
N HIS A 151 7.86 -15.20 -11.26
CA HIS A 151 7.60 -16.36 -12.09
C HIS A 151 6.13 -16.39 -12.53
N PHE A 152 5.88 -16.66 -13.81
CA PHE A 152 4.54 -16.87 -14.33
C PHE A 152 4.33 -18.34 -14.61
N LYS A 153 3.32 -18.94 -13.97
CA LYS A 153 2.86 -20.29 -14.29
C LYS A 153 1.52 -20.19 -15.01
N GLN A 154 1.41 -20.89 -16.14
CA GLN A 154 0.17 -20.97 -16.92
C GLN A 154 -0.61 -22.22 -16.51
N GLY A 155 -1.90 -22.05 -16.26
CA GLY A 155 -2.90 -23.12 -16.18
C GLY A 155 -3.43 -23.48 -17.55
#